data_AF-A0A957JCJ7-F1
#
_entry.id   AF-A0A957JCJ7-F1
#
_cell.length_a   1.000
_cell.length_b   1.000
_cell.length_c   1.000
_cell.angle_alpha   90.00
_cell.angle_beta   90.00
_cell.angle_gamma   90.00
#
_symmetry.space_group_name_H-M   'P 1'
#
loop_
_entity.id
_entity.type
_entity.pdbx_description
1 polymer ?
#
loop_
_entity_poly.entity_id
_entity_poly.type
_entity_poly.pdbx_seq_one_letter_code
_entity_poly.pdbx_strand_id
1 'polypeptide(L)'
;ARWPDLPAYMATGAADLSYDELDWRQPAALIIGGEADGASEAARARATGRIKIEMANEVESLNAAMACSIILFEAARQRRRRPE
;
A
#
# COMPACT_ATOMS: atom_id res chain seq x y z
N ALA A 1 11.88 -6.24 -17.11
CA ALA A 1 11.90 -5.49 -15.84
C ALA A 1 12.28 -6.45 -14.72
N ARG A 2 13.02 -6.03 -13.69
CA ARG A 2 13.63 -6.92 -12.68
C ARG A 2 12.61 -7.62 -11.74
N TRP A 3 11.31 -7.34 -11.88
CA TRP A 3 10.23 -7.81 -10.99
C TRP A 3 8.87 -7.92 -11.73
N PRO A 4 8.74 -8.76 -12.77
CA PRO A 4 7.52 -8.80 -13.59
C PRO A 4 6.30 -9.39 -12.87
N ASP A 5 6.52 -10.28 -11.89
CA ASP A 5 5.44 -11.07 -11.25
C ASP A 5 5.25 -10.75 -9.75
N LEU A 6 5.80 -9.63 -9.29
CA LEU A 6 5.66 -9.25 -7.88
C LEU A 6 4.22 -8.79 -7.61
N PRO A 7 3.54 -9.32 -6.57
CA PRO A 7 2.25 -8.80 -6.14
C PRO A 7 2.33 -7.29 -5.90
N ALA A 8 1.40 -6.53 -6.46
CA ALA A 8 1.38 -5.08 -6.38
C ALA A 8 0.11 -4.62 -5.65
N TYR A 9 0.29 -3.95 -4.52
CA TYR A 9 -0.79 -3.46 -3.69
C TYR A 9 -0.93 -1.95 -3.84
N MET A 10 -2.12 -1.50 -4.22
CA MET A 10 -2.43 -0.08 -4.34
C MET A 10 -3.03 0.46 -3.05
N ALA A 11 -2.45 1.54 -2.53
CA ALA A 11 -3.03 2.27 -1.41
C ALA A 11 -4.18 3.15 -1.91
N THR A 12 -5.38 2.94 -1.36
CA THR A 12 -6.59 3.71 -1.70
C THR A 12 -7.60 3.63 -0.55
N GLY A 13 -8.34 4.70 -0.29
CA GLY A 13 -9.39 4.70 0.74
C GLY A 13 -10.57 3.76 0.45
N ALA A 14 -10.74 3.32 -0.81
CA ALA A 14 -11.82 2.44 -1.25
C ALA A 14 -11.43 0.94 -1.23
N ALA A 15 -10.47 0.55 -0.39
CA ALA A 15 -10.08 -0.85 -0.20
C ALA A 15 -10.76 -1.45 1.03
N ASP A 16 -11.00 -2.77 1.01
CA ASP A 16 -11.53 -3.48 2.18
C ASP A 16 -10.43 -3.96 3.14
N LEU A 17 -9.24 -4.28 2.60
CA LEU A 17 -8.11 -4.80 3.37
C LEU A 17 -7.33 -3.65 4.03
N SER A 18 -7.13 -3.73 5.35
CA SER A 18 -6.28 -2.75 6.04
C SER A 18 -4.81 -3.00 5.75
N TYR A 19 -4.04 -1.90 5.66
CA TYR A 19 -2.62 -1.96 5.32
C TYR A 19 -1.80 -2.78 6.31
N ASP A 20 -2.22 -2.92 7.57
CA ASP A 20 -1.53 -3.64 8.63
C ASP A 20 -1.97 -5.12 8.77
N GLU A 21 -3.03 -5.53 8.07
CA GLU A 21 -3.49 -6.92 7.98
C GLU A 21 -2.74 -7.70 6.89
N LEU A 22 -2.20 -7.00 5.89
CA LEU A 22 -1.43 -7.64 4.82
C LEU A 22 -0.09 -8.18 5.34
N ASP A 23 0.29 -9.38 4.92
CA ASP A 23 1.59 -9.97 5.21
C ASP A 23 2.71 -9.35 4.35
N TRP A 24 3.35 -8.31 4.87
CA TRP A 24 4.46 -7.62 4.25
C TRP A 24 5.81 -8.34 4.38
N ARG A 25 5.87 -9.48 5.05
CA ARG A 25 7.09 -10.31 5.10
C ARG A 25 7.37 -10.92 3.73
N GLN A 26 6.35 -11.07 2.89
CA GLN A 26 6.49 -11.49 1.51
C GLN A 26 6.99 -10.35 0.60
N PRO A 27 7.71 -10.66 -0.49
CA PRO A 27 8.05 -9.67 -1.51
C PRO A 27 6.79 -9.08 -2.16
N ALA A 28 6.67 -7.75 -2.15
CA ALA A 28 5.52 -7.03 -2.70
C ALA A 28 5.92 -5.63 -3.18
N ALA A 29 5.21 -5.11 -4.19
CA ALA A 29 5.30 -3.74 -4.66
C ALA A 29 4.17 -2.92 -4.03
N LEU A 30 4.48 -1.68 -3.65
CA LEU A 30 3.51 -0.71 -3.16
C LEU A 30 3.27 0.34 -4.26
N ILE A 31 2.00 0.55 -4.61
CA ILE A 31 1.55 1.58 -5.53
C ILE A 31 0.91 2.69 -4.71
N ILE A 32 1.47 3.90 -4.83
CA ILE A 32 0.95 5.13 -4.23
C ILE A 32 0.50 6.04 -5.38
N GLY A 33 -0.74 6.54 -5.28
CA GLY A 33 -1.28 7.51 -6.23
C GLY A 33 -0.70 8.91 -6.02
N GLY A 34 -0.78 9.76 -7.06
CA GLY A 34 -0.52 11.19 -6.91
C GLY A 34 -1.62 11.89 -6.10
N GLU A 35 -1.32 13.07 -5.56
CA GLU A 35 -2.23 13.79 -4.66
C GLU A 35 -3.54 14.27 -5.31
N ALA A 36 -3.49 14.61 -6.60
CA ALA A 36 -4.66 15.12 -7.32
C ALA A 36 -5.51 13.99 -7.93
N ASP A 37 -4.90 13.18 -8.80
CA ASP A 37 -5.63 12.21 -9.64
C ASP A 37 -5.57 10.78 -9.10
N GLY A 38 -4.87 10.56 -7.97
CA GLY A 38 -4.60 9.24 -7.45
C GLY A 38 -3.68 8.42 -8.36
N ALA A 39 -3.86 7.09 -8.37
CA ALA A 39 -3.07 6.20 -9.22
C ALA A 39 -3.57 6.25 -10.67
N SER A 40 -2.63 6.25 -11.64
CA SER A 40 -2.95 6.20 -13.06
C SER A 40 -3.65 4.90 -13.47
N GLU A 41 -4.35 4.90 -14.60
CA GLU A 41 -5.07 3.71 -15.09
C GLU A 41 -4.13 2.51 -15.29
N ALA A 42 -2.93 2.75 -15.82
CA ALA A 42 -1.90 1.71 -15.97
C ALA A 42 -1.43 1.14 -14.62
N ALA A 43 -1.39 1.95 -13.56
CA ALA A 43 -1.05 1.48 -12.22
C ALA A 43 -2.22 0.69 -11.60
N ARG A 44 -3.46 1.16 -11.76
CA ARG A 44 -4.67 0.44 -11.33
C ARG A 44 -4.77 -0.93 -11.99
N ALA A 45 -4.51 -1.03 -13.29
CA ALA A 45 -4.53 -2.28 -14.04
C ALA A 45 -3.43 -3.28 -13.61
N ARG A 46 -2.33 -2.80 -13.02
CA ARG A 46 -1.25 -3.66 -12.50
C ARG A 46 -1.46 -4.05 -11.03
N ALA A 47 -2.34 -3.38 -10.30
CA ALA A 47 -2.59 -3.69 -8.92
C ALA A 47 -3.26 -5.07 -8.80
N THR A 48 -2.60 -5.99 -8.11
CA THR A 48 -3.14 -7.33 -7.79
C THR A 48 -3.97 -7.31 -6.51
N GLY A 49 -3.87 -6.24 -5.72
CA GLY A 49 -4.66 -6.02 -4.52
C GLY A 49 -4.76 -4.53 -4.18
N ARG A 50 -5.67 -4.21 -3.27
CA ARG A 50 -5.88 -2.85 -2.75
C ARG A 50 -5.83 -2.89 -1.24
N ILE A 51 -5.25 -1.88 -0.64
CA ILE A 51 -5.15 -1.70 0.81
C ILE A 51 -5.53 -0.28 1.19
N LYS A 52 -6.02 -0.08 2.41
CA LYS A 52 -6.30 1.24 2.98
C LYS A 52 -5.55 1.48 4.28
N ILE A 53 -5.22 2.73 4.55
CA ILE A 53 -4.95 3.20 5.90
C ILE A 53 -6.31 3.65 6.44
N GLU A 54 -6.73 3.08 7.58
CA GLU A 54 -7.97 3.49 8.22
C GLU A 54 -7.86 4.96 8.66
N MET A 55 -8.74 5.78 8.09
CA MET A 55 -8.81 7.21 8.40
C MET A 55 -9.83 7.43 9.52
N ALA A 56 -9.47 8.26 10.50
CA ALA A 56 -10.42 8.72 11.50
C ALA A 56 -11.32 9.82 10.91
N ASN A 57 -12.63 9.69 11.12
CA ASN A 57 -13.63 10.73 10.85
C ASN A 57 -13.66 11.24 9.39
N GLU A 58 -13.87 12.55 9.21
CA GLU A 58 -14.10 13.26 7.94
C GLU A 58 -12.83 13.47 7.08
N VAL A 59 -11.72 12.79 7.39
CA VAL A 59 -10.49 12.96 6.62
C VAL A 59 -10.48 11.99 5.44
N GLU A 60 -10.61 12.53 4.24
CA GLU A 60 -10.68 11.73 3.02
C GLU A 60 -9.35 11.03 2.67
N SER A 61 -8.21 11.65 3.00
CA SER A 61 -6.90 11.09 2.66
C SER A 61 -5.74 11.70 3.47
N LEU A 62 -4.60 11.01 3.46
CA LEU A 62 -3.31 11.55 3.87
C LEU A 62 -2.54 12.05 2.66
N ASN A 63 -1.58 12.96 2.92
CA ASN A 63 -0.51 13.24 1.97
C ASN A 63 0.13 11.94 1.44
N ALA A 64 0.42 11.87 0.14
CA ALA A 64 0.92 10.67 -0.52
C ALA A 64 2.23 10.15 0.10
N ALA A 65 3.16 11.04 0.46
CA ALA A 65 4.42 10.66 1.10
C ALA A 65 4.21 10.15 2.54
N MET A 66 3.25 10.71 3.27
CA MET A 66 2.88 10.22 4.61
C MET A 66 2.25 8.83 4.54
N ALA A 67 1.30 8.61 3.64
CA ALA A 67 0.69 7.29 3.42
C ALA A 67 1.76 6.24 3.04
N CYS A 68 2.65 6.59 2.11
CA CYS A 68 3.77 5.74 1.72
C CYS A 68 4.66 5.38 2.92
N SER A 69 5.03 6.38 3.72
CA SER A 69 5.89 6.19 4.89
C SER A 69 5.25 5.26 5.93
N ILE A 70 3.97 5.45 6.25
CA ILE A 70 3.24 4.60 7.20
C ILE A 70 3.26 3.13 6.76
N ILE A 71 2.93 2.87 5.50
CA ILE A 71 2.85 1.50 4.96
C ILE A 71 4.24 0.87 4.91
N LEU A 72 5.27 1.60 4.47
CA LEU A 72 6.63 1.08 4.41
C LEU A 72 7.21 0.79 5.81
N PHE A 73 6.89 1.61 6.80
CA PHE A 73 7.31 1.37 8.18
C PHE A 73 6.59 0.18 8.82
N GLU A 74 5.33 -0.07 8.47
CA GLU A 74 4.62 -1.29 8.85
C GLU A 74 5.26 -2.53 8.22
N ALA A 75 5.55 -2.48 6.91
CA ALA A 75 6.26 -3.55 6.24
C ALA A 75 7.63 -3.83 6.88
N ALA A 76 8.37 -2.77 7.22
CA ALA A 76 9.63 -2.89 7.94
C ALA A 76 9.43 -3.47 9.36
N ARG A 77 8.36 -3.11 10.08
CA ARG A 77 8.02 -3.65 11.40
C ARG A 77 7.77 -5.15 11.34
N GLN A 78 6.96 -5.63 10.39
CA GLN A 78 6.70 -7.06 10.22
C GLN A 78 7.97 -7.83 9.86
N ARG A 79 8.81 -7.29 8.97
CA ARG A 79 10.07 -7.91 8.55
C ARG A 79 11.12 -7.98 9.66
N ARG A 80 11.16 -7.00 10.57
CA ARG A 80 12.04 -7.05 11.76
C ARG A 80 11.65 -8.15 12.75
N ARG A 81 10.38 -8.54 12.79
CA ARG A 81 9.84 -9.54 13.73
C ARG A 81 9.87 -10.96 13.17
N ARG A 82 10.93 -11.35 12.46
CA ARG A 82 11.03 -12.69 11.87
C ARG A 82 10.87 -13.72 13.01
N PRO A 83 9.86 -14.61 12.98
CA PRO A 83 9.85 -15.76 13.86
C PRO A 83 11.13 -16.56 13.56
N GLU A 84 11.77 -17.09 14.61
CA GLU A 84 12.80 -18.12 14.44
C GLU A 84 12.26 -19.30 13.64
#